data_AF-A0AAE3XSW4-F1
#
_entry.id   AF-A0AAE3XSW4-F1
#
_cell.length_a   1.000
_cell.length_b   1.000
_cell.length_c   1.000
_cell.angle_alpha   90.00
_cell.angle_beta   90.00
_cell.angle_gamma   90.00
#
_symmetry.space_group_name_H-M   'P 1'
#
loop_
_entity.id
_entity.type
_entity.pdbx_description
1 polymer ?
#
loop_
_entity_poly.entity_id
_entity_poly.type
_entity_poly.pdbx_seq_one_letter_code
_entity_poly.pdbx_strand_id
1 'polypeptide(L)'
;MVSKYKSTIIGFYFAIPSFIMIIDELEIISIIVIITLFPVAVPLELLGDRFFDSHDLISLIVVLVLLSLFVLTTYYYLKKLLKEGSEGKPFKVLGLWIYFILLLFIIHPLVFYIWSMIHSESAGDGQFIFGVIDTFPISSFLFVVLGATVDYFRRVNTFDEKIND
;
A
#
# COMPACT_ATOMS: atom_id res chain seq x y z
N MET A 1 -5.99 26.92 9.08
CA MET A 1 -4.89 26.54 8.16
C MET A 1 -4.84 25.02 8.02
N VAL A 2 -5.27 24.47 6.89
CA VAL A 2 -5.04 23.06 6.58
C VAL A 2 -3.56 22.95 6.21
N SER A 3 -2.73 22.31 7.04
CA SER A 3 -1.30 22.08 6.75
C SER A 3 -1.08 21.67 5.30
N LYS A 4 -0.11 22.33 4.66
CA LYS A 4 0.25 22.19 3.25
C LYS A 4 0.64 20.76 2.87
N TYR A 5 0.95 19.89 3.84
CA TYR A 5 1.49 18.55 3.64
C TYR A 5 0.77 17.47 4.47
N LYS A 6 -0.53 17.66 4.76
CA LYS A 6 -1.27 16.73 5.63
C LYS A 6 -1.24 15.30 5.11
N SER A 7 -1.38 15.08 3.82
CA SER A 7 -1.45 13.72 3.28
C SER A 7 -0.09 13.03 3.33
N THR A 8 0.98 13.77 3.04
CA THR A 8 2.36 13.30 3.20
C THR A 8 2.66 12.92 4.66
N ILE A 9 2.25 13.75 5.62
CA ILE A 9 2.42 13.47 7.06
C ILE A 9 1.67 12.19 7.46
N ILE A 10 0.46 11.98 6.92
CA ILE A 10 -0.28 10.74 7.16
C ILE A 10 0.45 9.56 6.53
N GLY A 11 0.96 9.69 5.30
CA GLY A 11 1.81 8.67 4.68
C GLY A 11 3.02 8.29 5.54
N PHE A 12 3.66 9.27 6.19
CA PHE A 12 4.73 9.01 7.16
C PHE A 12 4.28 8.15 8.34
N TYR A 13 3.08 8.38 8.90
CA TYR A 13 2.57 7.53 9.98
C TYR A 13 2.43 6.06 9.57
N PHE A 14 2.10 5.78 8.30
CA PHE A 14 2.06 4.42 7.77
C PHE A 14 3.44 3.85 7.44
N ALA A 15 4.46 4.70 7.28
CA ALA A 15 5.83 4.27 7.05
C ALA A 15 6.61 3.99 8.34
N ILE A 16 6.25 4.64 9.46
CA ILE A 16 6.92 4.51 10.76
C ILE A 16 7.07 3.04 11.22
N PRO A 17 6.02 2.19 11.20
CA PRO A 17 6.14 0.81 11.69
C PRO A 17 7.25 0.02 10.98
N SER A 18 7.37 0.17 9.67
CA SER A 18 8.40 -0.54 8.89
C SER A 18 9.80 0.05 9.05
N PHE A 19 9.93 1.35 9.37
CA PHE A 19 11.23 1.90 9.75
C PHE A 19 11.67 1.45 11.14
N ILE A 20 10.72 1.19 12.05
CA ILE A 20 11.03 0.59 13.36
C ILE A 20 11.52 -0.85 13.19
N MET A 21 10.99 -1.60 12.21
CA MET A 21 11.48 -2.96 11.90
C MET A 21 12.96 -3.00 11.46
N ILE A 22 13.53 -1.89 10.97
CA ILE A 22 14.97 -1.80 10.67
C ILE A 22 15.81 -1.83 11.97
N ILE A 23 15.23 -1.43 13.10
CA ILE A 23 15.92 -1.27 14.38
C ILE A 23 15.67 -2.46 15.31
N ASP A 24 14.50 -3.10 15.24
CA ASP A 24 14.09 -4.21 16.11
C ASP A 24 13.41 -5.33 15.29
N GLU A 25 14.13 -6.43 15.10
CA GLU A 25 13.97 -7.35 13.94
C GLU A 25 13.07 -8.58 14.17
N LEU A 26 12.58 -8.90 15.37
CA LEU A 26 11.90 -10.21 15.57
C LEU A 26 10.45 -10.16 16.05
N GLU A 27 10.14 -9.46 17.14
CA GLU A 27 8.79 -9.54 17.74
C GLU A 27 7.77 -8.70 16.97
N ILE A 28 8.17 -7.51 16.51
CA ILE A 28 7.32 -6.60 15.75
C ILE A 28 6.99 -7.17 14.37
N ILE A 29 7.93 -7.88 13.75
CA ILE A 29 7.78 -8.46 12.41
C ILE A 29 6.65 -9.46 12.35
N SER A 30 6.61 -10.37 13.33
CA SER A 30 5.60 -11.43 13.40
C SER A 30 4.18 -10.85 13.45
N ILE A 31 3.98 -9.79 14.23
CA ILE A 31 2.67 -9.12 14.35
C ILE A 31 2.28 -8.39 13.07
N ILE A 32 3.22 -7.65 12.47
CA ILE A 32 2.94 -6.87 11.26
C ILE A 32 2.67 -7.81 10.07
N VAL A 33 3.39 -8.92 9.94
CA VAL A 33 3.13 -9.97 8.93
C VAL A 33 1.72 -10.51 9.05
N ILE A 34 1.31 -10.90 10.27
CA ILE A 34 -0.03 -11.43 10.52
C ILE A 34 -1.11 -10.41 10.14
N ILE A 35 -0.88 -9.12 10.44
CA ILE A 35 -1.86 -8.07 10.15
C ILE A 35 -1.90 -7.73 8.65
N THR A 36 -0.77 -7.72 7.95
CA THR A 36 -0.70 -7.15 6.59
C THR A 36 -0.77 -8.18 5.48
N LEU A 37 -0.15 -9.34 5.65
CA LEU A 37 -0.08 -10.41 4.64
C LEU A 37 -1.25 -11.36 4.75
N PHE A 38 -1.60 -11.77 5.98
CA PHE A 38 -2.58 -12.81 6.23
C PHE A 38 -4.00 -12.50 5.73
N PRO A 39 -4.54 -11.27 5.84
CA PRO A 39 -5.94 -11.03 5.49
C PRO A 39 -6.26 -11.09 3.99
N VAL A 40 -5.26 -10.93 3.11
CA VAL A 40 -5.46 -10.85 1.66
C VAL A 40 -4.61 -11.87 0.92
N ALA A 41 -3.31 -11.93 1.20
CA ALA A 41 -2.40 -12.75 0.41
C ALA A 41 -2.63 -14.24 0.63
N VAL A 42 -2.75 -14.68 1.89
CA VAL A 42 -2.96 -16.09 2.24
C VAL A 42 -4.29 -16.64 1.68
N PRO A 43 -5.44 -15.95 1.79
CA PRO A 43 -6.66 -16.38 1.13
C PRO A 43 -6.53 -16.50 -0.40
N LEU A 44 -5.80 -15.59 -1.05
CA LEU A 44 -5.58 -15.64 -2.49
C LEU A 44 -4.70 -16.83 -2.87
N GLU A 45 -3.67 -17.11 -2.09
CA GLU A 45 -2.78 -18.28 -2.24
C GLU A 45 -3.56 -19.59 -2.10
N LEU A 46 -4.35 -19.73 -1.02
CA LEU A 46 -5.21 -20.90 -0.77
C LEU A 46 -6.27 -21.10 -1.86
N LEU A 47 -6.75 -20.01 -2.49
CA LEU A 47 -7.62 -20.11 -3.64
C LEU A 47 -6.85 -20.57 -4.88
N GLY A 48 -5.65 -20.03 -5.11
CA GLY A 48 -4.75 -20.43 -6.19
C GLY A 48 -4.39 -21.91 -6.14
N ASP A 49 -4.03 -22.43 -4.96
CA ASP A 49 -3.70 -23.84 -4.71
C ASP A 49 -4.82 -24.80 -5.11
N ARG A 50 -6.08 -24.35 -5.09
CA ARG A 50 -7.22 -25.19 -5.51
C ARG A 50 -7.36 -25.31 -7.02
N PHE A 51 -6.77 -24.41 -7.79
CA PHE A 51 -6.95 -24.33 -9.23
C PHE A 51 -5.66 -24.58 -10.02
N PHE A 52 -4.49 -24.44 -9.38
CA PHE A 52 -3.18 -24.53 -10.03
C PHE A 52 -2.21 -25.34 -9.16
N ASP A 53 -1.39 -26.19 -9.79
CA ASP A 53 -0.38 -27.00 -9.10
C ASP A 53 1.01 -26.35 -9.07
N SER A 54 1.16 -25.16 -9.68
CA SER A 54 2.43 -24.46 -9.80
C SER A 54 2.47 -23.24 -8.88
N HIS A 55 3.39 -23.24 -7.93
CA HIS A 55 3.64 -22.11 -7.03
C HIS A 55 3.91 -20.81 -7.80
N ASP A 56 4.68 -20.86 -8.89
CA ASP A 56 4.99 -19.67 -9.70
C ASP A 56 3.72 -19.07 -10.32
N LEU A 57 2.82 -19.91 -10.83
CA LEU A 57 1.53 -19.46 -11.37
C LEU A 57 0.65 -18.85 -10.29
N ILE A 58 0.61 -19.45 -9.10
CA ILE A 58 -0.16 -18.94 -7.96
C ILE A 58 0.37 -17.57 -7.54
N SER A 59 1.68 -17.44 -7.37
CA SER A 59 2.33 -16.17 -7.02
C SER A 59 2.07 -15.08 -8.06
N LEU A 60 2.15 -15.43 -9.35
CA LEU A 60 1.81 -14.51 -10.44
C LEU A 60 0.34 -14.04 -10.34
N ILE A 61 -0.60 -14.94 -10.08
CA ILE A 61 -2.02 -14.60 -9.93
C ILE A 61 -2.24 -13.68 -8.73
N VAL A 62 -1.61 -13.99 -7.58
CA VAL A 62 -1.67 -13.13 -6.39
C VAL A 62 -1.17 -11.73 -6.71
N VAL A 63 -0.03 -11.59 -7.41
CA VAL A 63 0.50 -10.31 -7.86
C VAL A 63 -0.49 -9.58 -8.78
N LEU A 64 -1.06 -10.27 -9.78
CA LEU A 64 -2.01 -9.65 -10.71
C LEU A 64 -3.28 -9.15 -10.01
N VAL A 65 -3.80 -9.91 -9.04
CA VAL A 65 -4.96 -9.50 -8.25
C VAL A 65 -4.63 -8.30 -7.38
N LEU A 66 -3.52 -8.35 -6.63
CA LEU A 66 -3.08 -7.26 -5.76
C LEU A 66 -2.77 -5.98 -6.54
N LEU A 67 -2.12 -6.10 -7.70
CA LEU A 67 -1.85 -4.97 -8.58
C LEU A 67 -3.15 -4.35 -9.11
N SER A 68 -4.11 -5.19 -9.50
CA SER A 68 -5.43 -4.72 -9.93
C SER A 68 -6.16 -3.98 -8.80
N LEU A 69 -6.16 -4.55 -7.58
CA LEU A 69 -6.73 -3.91 -6.39
C LEU A 69 -6.04 -2.58 -6.05
N PHE A 70 -4.72 -2.51 -6.19
CA PHE A 70 -3.93 -1.31 -5.97
C PHE A 70 -4.34 -0.19 -6.94
N VAL A 71 -4.36 -0.50 -8.24
CA VAL A 71 -4.72 0.45 -9.30
C VAL A 71 -6.17 0.91 -9.13
N LEU A 72 -7.11 -0.02 -8.92
CA LEU A 72 -8.52 0.32 -8.75
C LEU A 72 -8.74 1.19 -7.52
N THR A 73 -8.24 0.78 -6.35
CA THR A 73 -8.40 1.53 -5.09
C THR A 73 -7.82 2.93 -5.21
N THR A 74 -6.62 3.07 -5.78
CA THR A 74 -5.97 4.36 -5.99
C THR A 74 -6.72 5.23 -6.98
N TYR A 75 -7.16 4.67 -8.11
CA TYR A 75 -7.96 5.39 -9.10
C TYR A 75 -9.29 5.89 -8.51
N TYR A 76 -10.04 5.04 -7.80
CA TYR A 76 -11.30 5.44 -7.18
C TYR A 76 -11.09 6.53 -6.13
N TYR A 77 -10.05 6.42 -5.30
CA TYR A 77 -9.75 7.44 -4.30
C TYR A 77 -9.37 8.78 -4.93
N LEU A 78 -8.47 8.78 -5.92
CA LEU A 78 -8.09 9.99 -6.64
C LEU A 78 -9.28 10.61 -7.36
N LYS A 79 -10.11 9.82 -8.05
CA LYS A 79 -11.34 10.31 -8.70
C LYS A 79 -12.29 10.97 -7.70
N LYS A 80 -12.48 10.35 -6.53
CA LYS A 80 -13.29 10.93 -5.45
C LYS A 80 -12.69 12.25 -4.94
N LEU A 81 -11.37 12.31 -4.77
CA LEU A 81 -10.65 13.50 -4.32
C LEU A 81 -10.81 14.66 -5.33
N LEU A 82 -10.66 14.39 -6.63
CA LEU A 82 -10.86 15.38 -7.69
C LEU A 82 -12.30 15.92 -7.67
N LYS A 83 -13.29 15.02 -7.55
CA LYS A 83 -14.71 15.38 -7.47
C LYS A 83 -15.04 16.23 -6.24
N GLU A 84 -14.53 15.85 -5.07
CA GLU A 84 -14.71 16.63 -3.83
C GLU A 84 -14.06 18.02 -3.96
N GLY A 85 -12.92 18.12 -4.64
CA GLY A 85 -12.30 19.40 -5.00
C GLY A 85 -13.22 20.28 -5.85
N SER A 86 -13.69 19.78 -7.00
CA SER A 86 -14.55 20.54 -7.91
C SER A 86 -15.91 20.95 -7.33
N GLU A 87 -16.38 20.24 -6.31
CA GLU A 87 -17.66 20.53 -5.63
C GLU A 87 -17.47 21.46 -4.42
N GLY A 88 -16.26 22.00 -4.20
CA GLY A 88 -15.93 22.84 -3.04
C GLY A 88 -16.09 22.11 -1.69
N LYS A 89 -16.08 20.77 -1.70
CA LYS A 89 -16.31 19.97 -0.48
C LYS A 89 -15.07 19.98 0.41
N PRO A 90 -15.25 20.01 1.75
CA PRO A 90 -14.13 19.98 2.66
C PRO A 90 -13.41 18.64 2.57
N PHE A 91 -12.07 18.69 2.59
CA PHE A 91 -11.23 17.50 2.55
C PHE A 91 -11.46 16.60 3.78
N LYS A 92 -11.86 15.36 3.52
CA LYS A 92 -12.17 14.37 4.56
C LYS A 92 -10.92 13.59 4.95
N VAL A 93 -10.26 14.02 6.03
CA VAL A 93 -9.08 13.34 6.59
C VAL A 93 -9.35 11.86 6.91
N LEU A 94 -10.54 11.53 7.43
CA LEU A 94 -10.94 10.15 7.70
C LEU A 94 -10.94 9.29 6.43
N GLY A 95 -11.34 9.86 5.29
CA GLY A 95 -11.33 9.15 4.01
C GLY A 95 -9.91 8.81 3.55
N LEU A 96 -8.93 9.66 3.85
CA LEU A 96 -7.51 9.38 3.57
C LEU A 96 -6.97 8.27 4.48
N TRP A 97 -7.31 8.27 5.77
CA TRP A 97 -6.93 7.19 6.68
C TRP A 97 -7.47 5.84 6.21
N ILE A 98 -8.75 5.79 5.83
CA ILE A 98 -9.35 4.55 5.29
C ILE A 98 -8.62 4.10 4.02
N TYR A 99 -8.29 5.04 3.12
CA TYR A 99 -7.53 4.72 1.91
C TYR A 99 -6.17 4.08 2.21
N PHE A 100 -5.39 4.66 3.14
CA PHE A 100 -4.09 4.09 3.51
C PHE A 100 -4.20 2.79 4.31
N ILE A 101 -5.23 2.63 5.15
CA ILE A 101 -5.50 1.35 5.82
C ILE A 101 -5.79 0.26 4.79
N LEU A 102 -6.59 0.55 3.75
CA LEU A 102 -6.83 -0.42 2.69
C LEU A 102 -5.56 -0.76 1.91
N LEU A 103 -4.74 0.24 1.62
CA LEU A 103 -3.47 0.04 0.94
C LEU A 103 -2.45 -0.75 1.76
N LEU A 104 -2.54 -0.74 3.09
CA LEU A 104 -1.68 -1.55 3.96
C LEU A 104 -1.83 -3.04 3.68
N PHE A 105 -3.04 -3.52 3.40
CA PHE A 105 -3.31 -4.91 3.02
C PHE A 105 -3.06 -5.23 1.54
N ILE A 106 -2.62 -4.25 0.75
CA ILE A 106 -2.38 -4.43 -0.69
C ILE A 106 -0.90 -4.25 -1.00
N ILE A 107 -0.31 -3.13 -0.58
CA ILE A 107 1.05 -2.72 -0.91
C ILE A 107 2.08 -3.66 -0.30
N HIS A 108 1.96 -4.01 0.99
CA HIS A 108 2.92 -4.92 1.64
C HIS A 108 2.91 -6.32 0.98
N PRO A 109 1.75 -6.97 0.80
CA PRO A 109 1.67 -8.23 0.04
C PRO A 109 2.19 -8.12 -1.39
N LEU A 110 1.85 -7.04 -2.10
CA LEU A 110 2.24 -6.88 -3.50
C LEU A 110 3.75 -6.83 -3.66
N VAL A 111 4.42 -6.00 -2.87
CA VAL A 111 5.88 -5.86 -2.94
C VAL A 111 6.57 -7.14 -2.46
N PHE A 112 6.04 -7.80 -1.42
CA PHE A 112 6.54 -9.09 -0.96
C PHE A 112 6.47 -10.17 -2.05
N TYR A 113 5.32 -10.33 -2.71
CA TYR A 113 5.15 -11.33 -3.76
C TYR A 113 5.96 -11.02 -5.02
N ILE A 114 6.12 -9.74 -5.38
CA ILE A 114 7.05 -9.34 -6.46
C ILE A 114 8.48 -9.76 -6.11
N TRP A 115 8.92 -9.50 -4.87
CA TRP A 115 10.25 -9.90 -4.41
C TRP A 115 10.41 -11.43 -4.41
N SER A 116 9.40 -12.17 -3.93
CA SER A 116 9.39 -13.64 -3.89
C SER A 116 9.56 -14.24 -5.29
N MET A 117 8.86 -13.69 -6.29
CA MET A 117 8.99 -14.14 -7.68
C MET A 117 10.39 -13.88 -8.27
N ILE A 118 11.05 -12.79 -7.88
CA ILE A 118 12.41 -12.46 -8.35
C ILE A 118 13.45 -13.39 -7.69
N HIS A 119 13.17 -13.88 -6.48
CA HIS A 119 14.06 -14.73 -5.68
C HIS A 119 13.55 -16.17 -5.55
N SER A 120 12.79 -16.65 -6.54
CA SER A 120 12.09 -17.94 -6.49
C SER A 120 13.01 -19.15 -6.31
N GLU A 121 14.28 -19.07 -6.73
CA GLU A 121 15.29 -20.12 -6.53
C GLU A 121 15.64 -20.35 -5.06
N SER A 122 15.25 -19.43 -4.17
CA SER A 122 15.63 -19.42 -2.76
C SER A 122 14.45 -19.55 -1.80
N ALA A 123 13.21 -19.66 -2.30
CA ALA A 123 11.97 -19.65 -1.51
C ALA A 123 11.81 -20.90 -0.59
N GLY A 124 12.40 -20.85 0.60
CA GLY A 124 12.09 -21.73 1.75
C GLY A 124 11.59 -20.93 2.95
N ASP A 125 10.98 -21.59 3.93
CA ASP A 125 10.26 -20.97 5.07
C ASP A 125 11.02 -19.87 5.83
N GLY A 126 12.33 -20.02 6.01
CA GLY A 126 13.17 -18.99 6.67
C GLY A 126 13.35 -17.72 5.83
N GLN A 127 13.33 -17.84 4.50
CA GLN A 127 13.51 -16.71 3.58
C GLN A 127 12.23 -15.90 3.39
N PHE A 128 11.07 -16.45 3.73
CA PHE A 128 9.82 -15.69 3.80
C PHE A 128 9.96 -14.52 4.80
N ILE A 129 10.51 -14.79 5.99
CA ILE A 129 10.70 -13.77 7.04
C ILE A 129 11.74 -12.72 6.60
N PHE A 130 12.85 -13.14 5.98
CA PHE A 130 13.84 -12.20 5.45
C PHE A 130 13.30 -11.36 4.29
N GLY A 131 12.50 -11.96 3.40
CA GLY A 131 11.80 -11.23 2.34
C GLY A 131 10.86 -10.16 2.88
N VAL A 132 10.16 -10.44 3.98
CA VAL A 132 9.36 -9.44 4.69
C VAL A 132 10.23 -8.29 5.22
N ILE A 133 11.34 -8.60 5.89
CA ILE A 133 12.27 -7.60 6.43
C ILE A 133 12.76 -6.65 5.32
N ASP A 134 13.15 -7.22 4.18
CA ASP A 134 13.70 -6.45 3.06
C ASP A 134 12.63 -5.61 2.34
N THR A 135 11.41 -6.15 2.21
CA THR A 135 10.36 -5.51 1.41
C THR A 135 9.53 -4.49 2.18
N PHE A 136 9.44 -4.60 3.51
CA PHE A 136 8.56 -3.74 4.32
C PHE A 136 9.00 -2.28 4.35
N PRO A 137 10.30 -1.94 4.52
CA PRO A 137 10.76 -0.56 4.40
C PRO A 137 10.47 0.04 3.01
N ILE A 138 10.70 -0.74 1.95
CA ILE A 138 10.50 -0.31 0.55
C ILE A 138 9.02 -0.02 0.29
N SER A 139 8.16 -0.97 0.66
CA SER A 139 6.71 -0.86 0.50
C SER A 139 6.12 0.26 1.37
N SER A 140 6.66 0.50 2.56
CA SER A 140 6.27 1.62 3.42
C SER A 140 6.61 2.99 2.84
N PHE A 141 7.70 3.11 2.09
CA PHE A 141 8.04 4.36 1.41
C PHE A 141 6.97 4.77 0.38
N LEU A 142 6.26 3.81 -0.21
CA LEU A 142 5.17 4.09 -1.15
C LEU A 142 4.03 4.90 -0.50
N PHE A 143 3.77 4.75 0.80
CA PHE A 143 2.75 5.56 1.49
C PHE A 143 3.13 7.03 1.54
N VAL A 144 4.42 7.34 1.71
CA VAL A 144 4.93 8.71 1.68
C VAL A 144 4.77 9.29 0.27
N VAL A 145 5.15 8.53 -0.77
CA VAL A 145 5.01 8.93 -2.18
C VAL A 145 3.55 9.17 -2.55
N LEU A 146 2.64 8.28 -2.14
CA LEU A 146 1.20 8.43 -2.37
C LEU A 146 0.64 9.64 -1.61
N GLY A 147 1.07 9.86 -0.36
CA GLY A 147 0.71 11.06 0.41
C GLY A 147 1.15 12.35 -0.28
N ALA A 148 2.38 12.39 -0.80
CA ALA A 148 2.90 13.52 -1.57
C ALA A 148 2.11 13.73 -2.88
N THR A 149 1.74 12.65 -3.55
CA THR A 149 0.92 12.67 -4.76
C THR A 149 -0.47 13.27 -4.47
N VAL A 150 -1.12 12.84 -3.39
CA VAL A 150 -2.41 13.42 -2.95
C VAL A 150 -2.27 14.91 -2.64
N ASP A 151 -1.22 15.31 -1.91
CA ASP A 151 -0.98 16.72 -1.62
C ASP A 151 -0.73 17.54 -2.90
N TYR A 152 -0.05 16.97 -3.90
CA TYR A 152 0.18 17.60 -5.21
C TYR A 152 -1.14 17.83 -5.95
N PHE A 153 -1.96 16.80 -6.15
CA PHE A 153 -3.25 16.93 -6.85
C PHE A 153 -4.18 17.92 -6.17
N ARG A 154 -4.17 17.98 -4.84
CA ARG A 154 -4.96 18.97 -4.10
C ARG A 154 -4.51 20.40 -4.37
N ARG A 155 -3.20 20.66 -4.46
CA ARG A 155 -2.70 22.01 -4.78
C ARG A 155 -3.16 22.45 -6.15
N VAL A 156 -2.99 21.58 -7.16
CA VAL A 156 -3.32 21.90 -8.55
C VAL A 156 -4.79 22.26 -8.66
N ASN A 157 -5.69 21.44 -8.10
CA ASN A 157 -7.13 21.72 -8.17
C ASN A 157 -7.56 22.99 -7.42
N THR A 158 -6.95 23.30 -6.28
CA THR A 158 -7.25 24.54 -5.55
C THR A 158 -6.69 25.79 -6.25
N PHE A 159 -5.68 25.65 -7.11
CA PHE A 159 -5.17 26.75 -7.92
C PHE A 159 -6.10 27.09 -9.09
N ASP A 160 -6.73 26.10 -9.72
CA ASP A 160 -7.68 26.32 -10.83
C ASP A 160 -8.97 27.04 -10.39
N GLU A 161 -9.43 26.84 -9.15
CA GLU A 161 -10.57 27.59 -8.60
C GLU A 161 -10.24 29.09 -8.40
N LYS A 162 -8.99 29.43 -8.06
CA LYS A 162 -8.58 30.82 -7.79
C LYS A 162 -8.31 31.68 -9.03
N ILE A 163 -8.17 31.06 -10.20
CA ILE A 163 -7.91 31.78 -11.46
C ILE A 163 -9.25 32.11 -12.18
N ASN A 164 -10.32 31.39 -11.84
CA ASN A 164 -11.64 31.55 -12.45
C ASN A 164 -12.63 32.38 -11.61
N ASP A 165 -12.20 32.90 -10.46
CA ASP A 165 -12.91 33.88 -9.63
C ASP A 165 -12.25 35.27 -9.75
#